data_AF-A0A7S2A245-F1
#
_entry.id   AF-A0A7S2A245-F1
#
_cell.length_a   1.000
_cell.length_b   1.000
_cell.length_c   1.000
_cell.angle_alpha   90.00
_cell.angle_beta   90.00
_cell.angle_gamma   90.00
#
_symmetry.space_group_name_H-M   'P 1'
#
loop_
_entity.id
_entity.type
_entity.pdbx_description
1 polymer ?
#
loop_
_entity_poly.entity_id
_entity_poly.type
_entity_poly.pdbx_seq_one_letter_code
_entity_poly.pdbx_strand_id
1 'polypeptide(L)'
;HAWICHEFGKERELRSGGFNLVARARQFSSFLLLIGTVSGPDSFDPQHAIILQNKDEVLIPLLLNQLPTPKEFKDAIQSLSPEQQRFAKAFRSMQLESSVFGVCAVQLKPQLELLLGLPQFSLTKEIKLTQDLLSLFIDYQISSDLLSFDGVGSMTSSEKVEVVKGHAAAVYEMIQELKKKDLRNAEQEADMHVEMINGGGFRLFGGAAPAPPGGGMFGAPA
;
A
#
# COMPACT_ATOMS: atom_id res chain seq x y z
N HIS A 1 -12.96 5.23 4.67
CA HIS A 1 -12.96 6.61 4.15
C HIS A 1 -12.36 7.51 5.20
N ALA A 2 -11.13 7.98 5.01
CA ALA A 2 -10.47 8.91 5.94
C ALA A 2 -10.15 10.20 5.18
N TRP A 3 -10.51 11.33 5.76
CA TRP A 3 -10.23 12.67 5.26
C TRP A 3 -9.49 13.41 6.36
N ILE A 4 -8.27 13.87 6.07
CA ILE A 4 -7.48 14.73 6.96
C ILE A 4 -7.07 15.93 6.13
N CYS A 5 -7.40 17.14 6.61
CA CYS A 5 -6.97 18.40 6.01
C CYS A 5 -6.46 19.31 7.12
N HIS A 6 -5.20 19.74 7.02
CA HIS A 6 -4.59 20.75 7.90
C HIS A 6 -3.99 21.85 7.03
N GLU A 7 -4.30 23.10 7.36
CA GLU A 7 -3.68 24.28 6.76
C GLU A 7 -3.37 25.32 7.84
N PHE A 8 -2.15 25.82 7.86
CA PHE A 8 -1.73 26.98 8.65
C PHE A 8 -1.06 28.00 7.72
N GLY A 9 -1.66 29.19 7.57
CA GLY A 9 -1.05 30.33 6.90
C GLY A 9 -2.05 31.43 6.54
N LYS A 10 -1.82 32.67 7.03
CA LYS A 10 -2.61 33.85 6.71
C LYS A 10 -2.11 34.53 5.42
N GLU A 11 -3.03 34.66 4.46
CA GLU A 11 -3.23 35.81 3.57
C GLU A 11 -2.04 36.36 2.74
N ARG A 12 -2.10 36.12 1.43
CA ARG A 12 -2.00 37.24 0.47
C ARG A 12 -2.80 36.94 -0.81
N GLU A 13 -3.95 37.60 -0.87
CA GLU A 13 -4.95 37.59 -1.92
C GLU A 13 -4.39 38.12 -3.26
N LEU A 14 -4.74 37.46 -4.38
CA LEU A 14 -5.52 38.02 -5.50
C LEU A 14 -5.41 37.22 -6.81
N ARG A 15 -4.59 36.17 -6.92
CA ARG A 15 -4.64 35.19 -8.04
C ARG A 15 -4.28 33.74 -7.68
N SER A 16 -4.20 33.42 -6.39
CA SER A 16 -3.79 32.08 -5.96
C SER A 16 -5.00 31.17 -5.81
N GLY A 17 -5.64 30.80 -6.92
CA GLY A 17 -6.44 29.59 -6.92
C GLY A 17 -5.51 28.45 -6.51
N GLY A 18 -5.69 27.90 -5.31
CA GLY A 18 -4.90 26.75 -4.86
C GLY A 18 -4.97 25.68 -5.93
N PHE A 19 -3.83 25.29 -6.49
CA PHE A 19 -3.79 24.24 -7.48
C PHE A 19 -3.97 22.94 -6.74
N ASN A 20 -5.01 22.17 -7.06
CA ASN A 20 -5.20 20.85 -6.45
C ASN A 20 -4.84 19.79 -7.48
N LEU A 21 -3.95 18.87 -7.11
CA LEU A 21 -3.80 17.61 -7.82
C LEU A 21 -4.96 16.70 -7.42
N VAL A 22 -5.90 16.50 -8.34
CA VAL A 22 -7.03 15.59 -8.16
C VAL A 22 -6.78 14.34 -8.98
N ALA A 23 -6.59 13.21 -8.31
CA ALA A 23 -6.44 11.91 -8.94
C ALA A 23 -7.62 11.03 -8.54
N ARG A 24 -8.43 10.62 -9.54
CA ARG A 24 -9.65 9.84 -9.31
C ARG A 24 -9.68 8.59 -10.17
N ALA A 25 -9.74 7.42 -9.53
CA ALA A 25 -9.97 6.15 -10.21
C ALA A 25 -11.44 6.01 -10.61
N ARG A 26 -11.72 5.44 -11.79
CA ARG A 26 -13.07 5.00 -12.16
C ARG A 26 -13.36 3.63 -11.54
N GLN A 27 -14.62 3.19 -11.62
CA GLN A 27 -14.99 1.86 -11.14
C GLN A 27 -14.25 0.79 -11.94
N PHE A 28 -13.72 -0.24 -11.26
CA PHE A 28 -12.93 -1.31 -11.88
C PHE A 28 -11.67 -0.82 -12.63
N SER A 29 -11.18 0.37 -12.26
CA SER A 29 -9.95 0.95 -12.78
C SER A 29 -8.95 1.08 -11.64
N SER A 30 -7.69 0.89 -11.98
CA SER A 30 -6.57 1.10 -11.08
C SER A 30 -5.39 1.69 -11.82
N PHE A 31 -4.69 2.61 -11.16
CA PHE A 31 -3.46 3.21 -11.68
C PHE A 31 -2.53 3.58 -10.53
N LEU A 32 -1.25 3.60 -10.83
CA LEU A 32 -0.20 4.06 -9.94
C LEU A 32 0.05 5.54 -10.22
N LEU A 33 -0.04 6.36 -9.18
CA LEU A 33 0.33 7.76 -9.19
C LEU A 33 1.71 7.90 -8.56
N LEU A 34 2.67 8.38 -9.34
CA LEU A 34 4.06 8.60 -8.95
C LEU A 34 4.32 10.09 -8.85
N ILE A 35 5.06 10.49 -7.81
CA ILE A 35 5.59 11.84 -7.65
C ILE A 35 7.12 11.78 -7.59
N GLY A 36 7.76 12.78 -8.18
CA GLY A 36 9.21 12.78 -8.31
C GLY A 36 9.73 14.05 -8.94
N THR A 37 11.01 14.02 -9.31
CA THR A 37 11.68 15.14 -9.97
C THR A 37 11.96 14.81 -11.43
N VAL A 38 11.76 15.79 -12.31
CA VAL A 38 12.14 15.66 -13.72
C VAL A 38 13.59 16.12 -13.85
N SER A 39 14.51 15.18 -13.96
CA SER A 39 15.95 15.42 -14.03
C SER A 39 16.44 15.75 -15.45
N GLY A 40 15.60 15.55 -16.46
CA GLY A 40 15.93 15.76 -17.87
C GLY A 40 14.70 15.64 -18.79
N PRO A 41 14.86 15.84 -20.11
CA PRO A 41 13.75 15.79 -21.07
C PRO A 41 13.09 14.41 -21.16
N ASP A 42 13.88 13.34 -20.97
CA ASP A 42 13.42 11.95 -21.06
C ASP A 42 13.61 11.17 -19.75
N SER A 43 13.94 11.85 -18.64
CA SER A 43 14.23 11.23 -17.36
C SER A 43 13.35 11.78 -16.24
N PHE A 44 12.65 10.86 -15.57
CA PHE A 44 11.85 11.12 -14.38
C PHE A 44 12.39 10.25 -13.25
N ASP A 45 12.71 10.87 -12.11
CA ASP A 45 13.19 10.19 -10.92
C ASP A 45 12.05 10.08 -9.89
N PRO A 46 11.36 8.93 -9.81
CA PRO A 46 10.22 8.73 -8.92
C PRO A 46 10.70 8.58 -7.46
N GLN A 47 10.13 9.37 -6.55
CA GLN A 47 10.45 9.30 -5.12
C GLN A 47 9.37 8.59 -4.31
N HIS A 48 8.10 8.87 -4.60
CA HIS A 48 6.97 8.27 -3.88
C HIS A 48 5.87 7.84 -4.85
N ALA A 49 5.10 6.83 -4.44
CA ALA A 49 4.06 6.23 -5.24
C ALA A 49 2.82 5.92 -4.39
N ILE A 50 1.64 6.04 -4.98
CA ILE A 50 0.37 5.57 -4.41
C ILE A 50 -0.46 4.86 -5.48
N ILE A 51 -1.12 3.77 -5.09
CA ILE A 51 -2.05 3.05 -5.97
C ILE A 51 -3.47 3.54 -5.67
N LEU A 52 -4.19 3.95 -6.71
CA LEU A 52 -5.60 4.36 -6.64
C LEU A 52 -6.48 3.30 -7.29
N GLN A 53 -7.55 2.86 -6.62
CA GLN A 53 -8.44 1.82 -7.14
C GLN A 53 -9.93 2.16 -6.96
N ASN A 54 -10.80 1.63 -7.81
CA ASN A 54 -12.23 1.49 -7.53
C ASN A 54 -12.95 2.73 -6.92
N LYS A 55 -12.94 3.86 -7.63
CA LYS A 55 -13.55 5.13 -7.17
C LYS A 55 -12.78 5.86 -6.06
N ASP A 56 -11.57 5.42 -5.74
CA ASP A 56 -10.67 6.20 -4.90
C ASP A 56 -10.41 7.57 -5.51
N GLU A 57 -10.34 8.56 -4.64
CA GLU A 57 -10.09 9.95 -4.97
C GLU A 57 -9.06 10.50 -3.99
N VAL A 58 -7.99 11.06 -4.54
CA VAL A 58 -6.94 11.75 -3.80
C VAL A 58 -6.92 13.19 -4.28
N LEU A 59 -6.99 14.11 -3.31
CA LEU A 59 -6.92 15.55 -3.52
C LEU A 59 -5.72 16.07 -2.73
N ILE A 60 -4.71 16.56 -3.45
CA ILE A 60 -3.48 17.10 -2.85
C ILE A 60 -3.39 18.58 -3.21
N PRO A 61 -3.49 19.50 -2.24
CA PRO A 61 -3.23 20.92 -2.47
C PRO A 61 -1.75 21.13 -2.82
N LEU A 62 -1.49 21.82 -3.92
CA LEU A 62 -0.16 22.15 -4.41
C LEU A 62 0.17 23.61 -4.09
N LEU A 63 1.27 23.79 -3.39
CA LEU A 63 1.89 25.09 -3.17
C LEU A 63 2.87 25.37 -4.31
N LEU A 64 2.37 25.97 -5.39
CA LEU A 64 3.19 26.26 -6.57
C LEU A 64 3.76 27.68 -6.50
N ASN A 65 5.08 27.80 -6.60
CA ASN A 65 5.75 29.07 -6.87
C ASN A 65 5.91 29.22 -8.39
N GLN A 66 5.31 30.25 -8.99
CA GLN A 66 5.45 30.50 -10.42
C GLN A 66 6.87 31.01 -10.73
N LEU A 67 7.62 30.24 -11.51
CA LEU A 67 8.90 30.68 -12.08
C LEU A 67 8.65 31.47 -13.38
N PRO A 68 9.39 32.58 -13.62
CA PRO A 68 9.23 33.38 -14.83
C PRO A 68 9.61 32.58 -16.09
N THR A 69 8.89 32.82 -17.18
CA THR A 69 9.14 32.15 -18.46
C THR A 69 10.53 32.50 -19.03
N PRO A 70 11.09 31.71 -19.97
CA PRO A 70 12.37 32.01 -20.62
C PRO A 70 12.47 33.44 -21.16
N LYS A 71 11.39 33.93 -21.76
CA LYS A 71 11.28 35.27 -22.35
C LYS A 71 11.23 36.36 -21.27
N GLU A 72 10.32 36.25 -20.31
CA GLU A 72 10.18 37.24 -19.24
C GLU A 72 11.44 37.37 -18.40
N PHE A 73 12.11 36.25 -18.11
CA PHE A 73 13.40 36.29 -17.42
C PHE A 73 14.48 36.98 -18.26
N LYS A 74 14.53 36.71 -19.58
CA LYS A 74 15.49 37.36 -20.47
C LYS A 74 15.25 38.87 -20.54
N ASP A 75 14.01 39.31 -20.53
CA ASP A 75 13.64 40.72 -20.54
C ASP A 75 13.94 41.39 -19.19
N ALA A 76 13.72 40.69 -18.08
CA ALA A 76 14.01 41.18 -16.73
C ALA A 76 15.51 41.36 -16.44
N ILE A 77 16.39 40.53 -17.03
CA ILE A 77 17.83 40.65 -16.82
C ILE A 77 18.52 41.61 -17.80
N GLN A 78 17.84 42.05 -18.88
CA GLN A 78 18.45 42.93 -19.90
C GLN A 78 18.90 44.28 -19.36
N SER A 79 18.22 44.80 -18.33
CA SER A 79 18.54 46.07 -17.68
C SER A 79 19.65 45.98 -16.61
N LEU A 80 20.08 44.77 -16.25
CA LEU A 80 21.09 44.53 -15.21
C LEU A 80 22.51 44.62 -15.75
N SER A 81 23.47 44.86 -14.86
CA SER A 81 24.90 44.85 -15.20
C SER A 81 25.38 43.46 -15.63
N PRO A 82 26.48 43.34 -16.42
CA PRO A 82 26.97 42.05 -16.94
C PRO A 82 27.36 41.02 -15.85
N GLU A 83 27.71 41.49 -14.65
CA GLU A 83 27.99 40.63 -13.49
C GLU A 83 26.70 40.08 -12.87
N GLN A 84 25.71 40.96 -12.66
CA GLN A 84 24.38 40.59 -12.16
C GLN A 84 23.64 39.66 -13.13
N GLN A 85 23.80 39.87 -14.44
CA GLN A 85 23.25 38.95 -15.45
C GLN A 85 23.87 37.56 -15.37
N ARG A 86 25.18 37.46 -15.12
CA ARG A 86 25.85 36.17 -14.94
C ARG A 86 25.35 35.45 -13.71
N PHE A 87 25.25 36.16 -12.58
CA PHE A 87 24.69 35.61 -11.35
C PHE A 87 23.23 35.19 -11.51
N ALA A 88 22.38 36.02 -12.11
CA ALA A 88 20.97 35.71 -12.34
C ALA A 88 20.80 34.46 -13.22
N LYS A 89 21.59 34.31 -14.29
CA LYS A 89 21.57 33.12 -15.15
C LYS A 89 21.99 31.86 -14.39
N ALA A 90 23.03 31.94 -13.56
CA ALA A 90 23.51 30.82 -12.74
C ALA A 90 22.50 30.44 -11.63
N PHE A 91 21.87 31.43 -11.02
CA PHE A 91 20.81 31.21 -10.02
C PHE A 91 19.58 30.57 -10.65
N ARG A 92 19.18 31.00 -11.86
CA ARG A 92 18.08 30.37 -12.60
C ARG A 92 18.40 28.94 -13.01
N SER A 93 19.61 28.66 -13.50
CA SER A 93 19.98 27.28 -13.85
C SER A 93 19.92 26.37 -12.64
N MET A 94 20.41 26.83 -11.49
CA MET A 94 20.30 26.11 -10.22
C MET A 94 18.84 25.91 -9.79
N GLN A 95 17.98 26.93 -9.95
CA GLN A 95 16.55 26.78 -9.66
C GLN A 95 15.90 25.71 -10.55
N LEU A 96 16.19 25.71 -11.86
CA LEU A 96 15.57 24.77 -12.81
C LEU A 96 16.04 23.32 -12.63
N GLU A 97 17.29 23.11 -12.22
CA GLU A 97 17.89 21.79 -12.04
C GLU A 97 17.21 20.96 -10.93
N SER A 98 16.52 21.62 -9.98
CA SER A 98 15.89 20.95 -8.84
C SER A 98 14.38 21.29 -8.65
N SER A 99 13.74 22.06 -9.54
CA SER A 99 12.39 22.59 -9.26
C SER A 99 11.24 21.92 -10.02
N VAL A 100 11.48 21.06 -11.01
CA VAL A 100 10.37 20.51 -11.80
C VAL A 100 9.78 19.30 -11.08
N PHE A 101 8.77 19.58 -10.26
CA PHE A 101 7.88 18.58 -9.68
C PHE A 101 7.12 17.87 -10.80
N GLY A 102 7.37 16.56 -10.95
CA GLY A 102 6.70 15.72 -11.93
C GLY A 102 5.69 14.80 -11.27
N VAL A 103 4.56 14.62 -11.94
CA VAL A 103 3.55 13.62 -11.58
C VAL A 103 3.38 12.68 -12.76
N CYS A 104 3.53 11.38 -12.53
CA CYS A 104 3.37 10.35 -13.55
C CYS A 104 2.21 9.42 -13.17
N ALA A 105 1.31 9.14 -14.11
CA ALA A 105 0.21 8.20 -13.92
C ALA A 105 0.43 6.97 -14.81
N VAL A 106 0.63 5.81 -14.20
CA VAL A 106 0.84 4.54 -14.89
C VAL A 106 -0.40 3.67 -14.70
N GLN A 107 -1.05 3.28 -15.79
CA GLN A 107 -2.18 2.35 -15.73
C GLN A 107 -1.70 0.99 -15.24
N LEU A 108 -2.45 0.29 -14.39
CA LEU A 108 -2.00 -1.02 -13.88
C LEU A 108 -2.44 -2.18 -14.77
N LYS A 109 -3.59 -2.07 -15.44
CA LYS A 109 -4.15 -3.18 -16.24
C LYS A 109 -3.23 -3.64 -17.38
N PRO A 110 -2.75 -2.76 -18.30
CA PRO A 110 -1.89 -3.21 -19.39
C PRO A 110 -0.55 -3.76 -18.88
N GLN A 111 -0.06 -3.23 -17.77
CA GLN A 111 1.19 -3.62 -17.13
C GLN A 111 1.07 -5.00 -16.50
N LEU A 112 -0.08 -5.32 -15.89
CA LEU A 112 -0.40 -6.67 -15.43
C LEU A 112 -0.50 -7.67 -16.60
N GLU A 113 -1.09 -7.28 -17.72
CA GLU A 113 -1.16 -8.14 -18.91
C GLU A 113 0.25 -8.50 -19.41
N LEU A 114 1.15 -7.51 -19.48
CA LEU A 114 2.55 -7.72 -19.86
C LEU A 114 3.30 -8.61 -18.87
N LEU A 115 3.13 -8.36 -17.58
CA LEU A 115 3.80 -9.11 -16.51
C LEU A 115 3.34 -10.58 -16.43
N LEU A 116 2.09 -10.86 -16.77
CA LEU A 116 1.53 -12.21 -16.79
C LEU A 116 1.72 -12.94 -18.13
N GLY A 117 2.34 -12.29 -19.13
CA GLY A 117 2.52 -12.86 -20.47
C GLY A 117 1.22 -12.96 -21.28
N LEU A 118 0.21 -12.16 -20.93
CA LEU A 118 -1.10 -12.14 -21.58
C LEU A 118 -1.12 -11.17 -22.78
N PRO A 119 -1.88 -11.47 -23.84
CA PRO A 119 -2.07 -10.53 -24.93
C PRO A 119 -2.86 -9.29 -24.47
N GLN A 120 -2.67 -8.17 -25.16
CA GLN A 120 -3.35 -6.90 -24.82
C GLN A 120 -4.88 -7.08 -24.77
N PHE A 121 -5.50 -6.42 -23.81
CA PHE A 121 -6.94 -6.40 -23.55
C PHE A 121 -7.55 -7.72 -23.04
N SER A 122 -6.74 -8.75 -22.75
CA SER A 122 -7.25 -10.03 -22.23
C SER A 122 -7.94 -9.90 -20.89
N LEU A 123 -7.46 -9.01 -20.00
CA LEU A 123 -8.05 -8.80 -18.67
C LEU A 123 -9.23 -7.83 -18.69
N THR A 124 -9.57 -7.24 -19.85
CA THR A 124 -10.66 -6.26 -19.95
C THR A 124 -12.03 -6.88 -19.66
N LYS A 125 -12.20 -8.16 -20.00
CA LYS A 125 -13.46 -8.91 -19.76
C LYS A 125 -13.52 -9.55 -18.37
N GLU A 126 -12.39 -9.71 -17.70
CA GLU A 126 -12.25 -10.47 -16.46
C GLU A 126 -12.04 -9.54 -15.25
N ILE A 127 -13.11 -8.85 -14.84
CA ILE A 127 -13.07 -7.87 -13.75
C ILE A 127 -12.69 -8.51 -12.41
N LYS A 128 -13.31 -9.67 -12.10
CA LYS A 128 -13.07 -10.38 -10.84
C LYS A 128 -11.62 -10.85 -10.73
N LEU A 129 -11.10 -11.49 -11.78
CA LEU A 129 -9.71 -11.95 -11.82
C LEU A 129 -8.72 -10.79 -11.64
N THR A 130 -8.98 -9.65 -12.28
CA THR A 130 -8.12 -8.47 -12.13
C THR A 130 -8.09 -7.95 -10.70
N GLN A 131 -9.24 -7.95 -10.00
CA GLN A 131 -9.31 -7.54 -8.60
C GLN A 131 -8.59 -8.53 -7.69
N ASP A 132 -8.81 -9.83 -7.88
CA ASP A 132 -8.16 -10.88 -7.09
C ASP A 132 -6.63 -10.82 -7.26
N LEU A 133 -6.14 -10.64 -8.49
CA LEU A 133 -4.71 -10.46 -8.79
C LEU A 133 -4.14 -9.21 -8.12
N LEU A 134 -4.83 -8.08 -8.19
CA LEU A 134 -4.36 -6.84 -7.53
C LEU A 134 -4.24 -7.02 -6.01
N SER A 135 -5.20 -7.69 -5.37
CA SER A 135 -5.14 -8.01 -3.95
C SER A 135 -3.99 -8.97 -3.62
N LEU A 136 -3.74 -9.98 -4.46
CA LEU A 136 -2.60 -10.90 -4.31
C LEU A 136 -1.25 -10.17 -4.38
N PHE A 137 -1.11 -9.20 -5.28
CA PHE A 137 0.12 -8.42 -5.42
C PHE A 137 0.32 -7.38 -4.32
N ILE A 138 -0.74 -6.71 -3.86
CA ILE A 138 -0.65 -5.62 -2.88
C ILE A 138 -0.63 -6.17 -1.46
N ASP A 139 -1.59 -7.03 -1.09
CA ASP A 139 -1.78 -7.47 0.28
C ASP A 139 -0.85 -8.62 0.67
N TYR A 140 -0.59 -9.55 -0.26
CA TYR A 140 0.18 -10.76 0.00
C TYR A 140 1.58 -10.77 -0.62
N GLN A 141 1.94 -9.72 -1.39
CA GLN A 141 3.26 -9.54 -2.02
C GLN A 141 3.73 -10.77 -2.80
N ILE A 142 2.82 -11.46 -3.49
CA ILE A 142 3.16 -12.66 -4.25
C ILE A 142 3.98 -12.30 -5.47
N SER A 143 5.06 -13.05 -5.71
CA SER A 143 5.90 -12.88 -6.89
C SER A 143 5.11 -13.12 -8.17
N SER A 144 5.28 -12.22 -9.13
CA SER A 144 4.65 -12.28 -10.46
C SER A 144 4.95 -13.56 -11.22
N ASP A 145 6.13 -14.13 -10.98
CA ASP A 145 6.59 -15.34 -11.65
C ASP A 145 5.66 -16.54 -11.40
N LEU A 146 5.16 -16.67 -10.16
CA LEU A 146 4.25 -17.76 -9.76
C LEU A 146 2.87 -17.69 -10.40
N LEU A 147 2.47 -16.51 -10.88
CA LEU A 147 1.17 -16.25 -11.50
C LEU A 147 1.28 -16.09 -13.03
N SER A 148 2.50 -15.99 -13.55
CA SER A 148 2.76 -15.76 -14.96
C SER A 148 2.51 -17.02 -15.79
N PHE A 149 2.16 -16.83 -17.07
CA PHE A 149 2.02 -17.93 -18.01
C PHE A 149 3.38 -18.27 -18.65
N ASP A 150 3.96 -19.42 -18.29
CA ASP A 150 5.23 -19.94 -18.85
C ASP A 150 5.03 -20.85 -20.09
N GLY A 151 3.85 -20.80 -20.73
CA GLY A 151 3.52 -21.68 -21.85
C GLY A 151 3.99 -21.16 -23.22
N VAL A 152 4.14 -22.08 -24.17
CA VAL A 152 4.53 -21.77 -25.56
C VAL A 152 3.52 -20.80 -26.18
N GLY A 153 4.01 -19.72 -26.81
CA GLY A 153 3.22 -18.56 -27.26
C GLY A 153 2.07 -18.83 -28.25
N SER A 154 1.86 -20.07 -28.70
CA SER A 154 0.88 -20.50 -29.70
C SER A 154 -0.55 -20.74 -29.17
N MET A 155 -0.79 -20.64 -27.86
CA MET A 155 -2.15 -20.82 -27.31
C MET A 155 -3.04 -19.60 -27.55
N THR A 156 -4.35 -19.82 -27.65
CA THR A 156 -5.34 -18.75 -27.82
C THR A 156 -5.39 -17.86 -26.58
N SER A 157 -5.83 -16.61 -26.73
CA SER A 157 -5.91 -15.65 -25.62
C SER A 157 -6.79 -16.16 -24.46
N SER A 158 -7.81 -16.96 -24.75
CA SER A 158 -8.72 -17.52 -23.75
C SER A 158 -8.04 -18.61 -22.90
N GLU A 159 -7.30 -19.52 -23.53
CA GLU A 159 -6.60 -20.61 -22.84
C GLU A 159 -5.51 -20.08 -21.90
N LYS A 160 -4.79 -19.02 -22.31
CA LYS A 160 -3.78 -18.37 -21.46
C LYS A 160 -4.38 -17.76 -20.20
N VAL A 161 -5.56 -17.15 -20.31
CA VAL A 161 -6.27 -16.57 -19.17
C VAL A 161 -6.77 -17.66 -18.21
N GLU A 162 -7.22 -18.80 -18.73
CA GLU A 162 -7.66 -19.92 -17.89
C GLU A 162 -6.51 -20.52 -17.07
N VAL A 163 -5.32 -20.63 -17.63
CA VAL A 163 -4.13 -21.11 -16.90
C VAL A 163 -3.75 -20.14 -15.78
N VAL A 164 -3.66 -18.84 -16.07
CA VAL A 164 -3.37 -17.80 -15.06
C VAL A 164 -4.45 -17.79 -13.96
N LYS A 165 -5.71 -17.99 -14.34
CA LYS A 165 -6.83 -18.11 -13.39
C LYS A 165 -6.70 -19.34 -12.49
N GLY A 166 -6.24 -20.46 -13.03
CA GLY A 166 -5.95 -21.67 -12.24
C GLY A 166 -4.84 -21.43 -11.22
N HIS A 167 -3.74 -20.80 -11.62
CA HIS A 167 -2.63 -20.45 -10.71
C HIS A 167 -3.07 -19.46 -9.63
N ALA A 168 -3.79 -18.40 -10.01
CA ALA A 168 -4.32 -17.43 -9.06
C ALA A 168 -5.31 -18.07 -8.06
N ALA A 169 -6.19 -18.96 -8.54
CA ALA A 169 -7.14 -19.66 -7.68
C ALA A 169 -6.45 -20.59 -6.68
N ALA A 170 -5.46 -21.37 -7.10
CA ALA A 170 -4.72 -22.27 -6.22
C ALA A 170 -4.01 -21.51 -5.09
N VAL A 171 -3.37 -20.38 -5.42
CA VAL A 171 -2.70 -19.53 -4.42
C VAL A 171 -3.73 -18.91 -3.47
N TYR A 172 -4.87 -18.47 -3.99
CA TYR A 172 -5.93 -17.88 -3.17
C TYR A 172 -6.57 -18.93 -2.23
N GLU A 173 -6.79 -20.15 -2.71
CA GLU A 173 -7.30 -21.27 -1.89
C GLU A 173 -6.36 -21.61 -0.75
N MET A 174 -5.04 -21.71 -1.02
CA MET A 174 -4.03 -21.92 0.02
C MET A 174 -4.08 -20.83 1.10
N ILE A 175 -4.19 -19.56 0.70
CA ILE A 175 -4.31 -18.44 1.63
C ILE A 175 -5.59 -18.55 2.47
N GLN A 176 -6.71 -18.93 1.86
CA GLN A 176 -7.96 -19.11 2.60
C GLN A 176 -7.89 -20.27 3.59
N GLU A 177 -7.24 -21.37 3.24
CA GLU A 177 -7.04 -22.50 4.15
C GLU A 177 -6.18 -22.11 5.36
N LEU A 178 -5.11 -21.36 5.14
CA LEU A 178 -4.26 -20.83 6.21
C LEU A 178 -5.06 -19.91 7.14
N LYS A 179 -5.81 -18.94 6.59
CA LYS A 179 -6.68 -18.05 7.39
C LYS A 179 -7.72 -18.83 8.20
N LYS A 180 -8.33 -19.85 7.62
CA LYS A 180 -9.29 -20.72 8.33
C LYS A 180 -8.62 -21.56 9.42
N LYS A 181 -7.35 -21.94 9.24
CA LYS A 181 -6.59 -22.65 10.28
C LYS A 181 -6.23 -21.71 11.43
N ASP A 182 -5.80 -20.49 11.11
CA ASP A 182 -5.45 -19.47 12.12
C ASP A 182 -6.66 -19.06 12.95
N LEU A 183 -7.82 -18.86 12.33
CA LEU A 183 -9.08 -18.60 13.03
C LEU A 183 -9.45 -19.74 13.99
N ARG A 184 -9.37 -21.00 13.53
CA ARG A 184 -9.66 -22.16 14.39
C ARG A 184 -8.69 -22.28 15.56
N ASN A 185 -7.41 -22.00 15.35
CA ASN A 185 -6.43 -22.01 16.43
C ASN A 185 -6.73 -20.89 17.44
N ALA A 186 -7.06 -19.68 16.98
CA ALA A 186 -7.43 -18.57 17.84
C ALA A 186 -8.73 -18.82 18.62
N GLU A 187 -9.73 -19.45 18.00
CA GLU A 187 -10.95 -19.90 18.69
C GLU A 187 -10.64 -20.93 19.78
N GLN A 188 -9.79 -21.92 19.49
CA GLN A 188 -9.36 -22.91 20.48
C GLN A 188 -8.57 -22.27 21.62
N GLU A 189 -7.67 -21.33 21.34
CA GLU A 189 -6.93 -20.58 22.35
C GLU A 189 -7.87 -19.71 23.21
N ALA A 190 -8.86 -19.06 22.60
CA ALA A 190 -9.86 -18.28 23.32
C ALA A 190 -10.74 -19.15 24.22
N ASP A 191 -11.21 -20.30 23.74
CA ASP A 191 -12.00 -21.25 24.53
C ASP A 191 -11.16 -21.82 25.69
N MET A 192 -9.91 -22.23 25.44
CA MET A 192 -9.00 -22.68 26.51
C MET A 192 -8.73 -21.57 27.54
N HIS A 193 -8.60 -20.32 27.11
CA HIS A 193 -8.41 -19.17 28.00
C HIS A 193 -9.67 -18.87 28.83
N VAL A 194 -10.87 -18.99 28.24
CA VAL A 194 -12.14 -18.85 28.94
C VAL A 194 -12.35 -19.98 29.96
N GLU A 195 -12.00 -21.22 29.61
CA GLU A 195 -12.08 -22.36 30.55
C GLU A 195 -11.08 -22.24 31.70
N MET A 196 -9.87 -21.70 31.48
CA MET A 196 -8.92 -21.44 32.58
C MET A 196 -9.42 -20.34 33.54
N ILE A 197 -10.14 -19.34 33.04
CA ILE A 197 -10.73 -18.26 33.85
C ILE A 197 -11.98 -18.74 34.60
N ASN A 198 -12.85 -19.54 33.99
CA ASN A 198 -14.04 -20.11 34.63
C ASN A 198 -13.75 -21.31 35.54
N GLY A 199 -12.69 -22.07 35.25
CA GLY A 199 -12.26 -23.26 36.01
C GLY A 199 -11.52 -22.94 37.31
N GLY A 200 -11.11 -21.67 37.53
CA GLY A 200 -10.49 -21.20 38.78
C GLY A 200 -11.45 -21.09 39.97
N GLY A 201 -12.74 -21.42 39.79
CA GLY A 201 -13.78 -21.27 40.79
C GLY A 201 -14.47 -22.57 41.19
N PHE A 202 -13.75 -23.63 41.60
CA PHE A 202 -14.43 -24.78 42.21
C PHE A 202 -13.71 -25.43 43.40
N ARG A 203 -14.18 -25.01 44.59
CA ARG A 203 -14.50 -25.80 45.79
C ARG A 203 -13.40 -26.61 46.47
N LEU A 204 -12.87 -25.98 47.52
CA LEU A 204 -12.26 -26.61 48.70
C LEU A 204 -13.27 -27.58 49.35
N PHE A 205 -13.33 -28.84 48.87
CA PHE A 205 -14.10 -29.89 49.51
C PHE A 205 -13.37 -30.30 50.79
N GLY A 206 -13.97 -29.96 51.94
CA GLY A 206 -13.53 -30.39 53.26
C GLY A 206 -13.59 -31.91 53.38
N GLY A 207 -12.46 -32.56 53.14
CA GLY A 207 -12.20 -33.94 53.54
C GLY A 207 -11.54 -33.94 54.91
N ALA A 208 -12.26 -34.47 55.90
CA ALA A 208 -11.84 -34.57 57.29
C ALA A 208 -10.48 -35.30 57.44
N ALA A 209 -9.62 -34.74 58.29
CA ALA A 209 -8.35 -35.35 58.67
C ALA A 209 -8.58 -36.64 59.49
N PRO A 210 -7.78 -37.72 59.29
CA PRO A 210 -7.84 -38.87 60.16
C PRO A 210 -7.15 -38.56 61.50
N ALA A 211 -7.85 -38.87 62.60
CA ALA A 211 -7.35 -38.74 63.96
C ALA A 211 -6.17 -39.71 64.22
N PRO A 212 -5.17 -39.34 65.04
CA PRO A 212 -4.09 -40.24 65.42
C PRO A 212 -4.59 -41.24 66.49
N PRO A 213 -4.10 -42.50 66.49
CA PRO A 213 -4.46 -43.46 67.51
C PRO A 213 -3.71 -43.12 68.81
N GLY A 214 -4.45 -42.94 69.89
CA GLY A 214 -3.91 -42.88 71.25
C GLY A 214 -3.77 -44.27 71.87
N GLY A 215 -2.77 -44.46 72.73
CA GLY A 215 -2.78 -45.52 73.75
C GLY A 215 -1.41 -45.96 74.29
N GLY A 216 -1.23 -45.84 75.62
CA GLY A 216 -0.20 -46.55 76.43
C GLY A 216 1.01 -45.70 76.82
N MET A 217 1.09 -44.96 77.94
CA MET A 217 0.86 -45.25 79.38
C MET A 217 1.99 -46.05 80.07
N PHE A 218 2.53 -45.46 81.16
CA PHE A 218 3.39 -46.01 82.24
C PHE A 218 4.85 -46.38 81.90
N GLY A 219 5.89 -46.09 82.68
CA GLY A 219 6.03 -45.42 83.99
C GLY A 219 7.28 -45.93 84.74
N ALA A 220 8.20 -45.01 85.10
CA ALA A 220 9.13 -45.02 86.25
C ALA A 220 10.22 -46.14 86.36
N PRO A 221 11.12 -46.10 87.37
CA PRO A 221 12.03 -45.01 87.77
C PRO A 221 13.49 -45.50 88.01
N ALA A 222 14.44 -44.57 88.06
CA ALA A 222 15.50 -44.41 89.08
C ALA A 222 16.47 -43.32 88.62
#